data_AF-A0A0A8JZE3-F1
#
_entry.id   AF-A0A0A8JZE3-F1
#
_cell.length_a   1.000
_cell.length_b   1.000
_cell.length_c   1.000
_cell.angle_alpha   90.00
_cell.angle_beta   90.00
_cell.angle_gamma   90.00
#
_symmetry.space_group_name_H-M   'P 1'
#
loop_
_entity.id
_entity.type
_entity.pdbx_description
1 polymer ?
#
loop_
_entity_poly.entity_id
_entity_poly.type
_entity_poly.pdbx_seq_one_letter_code
_entity_poly.pdbx_strand_id
1 'polypeptide(L)'
;MVREPIARNISAFFENLHVFALSHEAPTDQLVKAFKARYPHRLPLEWFDREFNDGVDFDIFAEDFDREVRVGRYRKDAFEFLVMRMDAELERQQAEVSDFVGQPISLAVENSSKMKPYAAAYRAFKEQVALEPEYIEQMYGSKFARHFWTEDELLRMAQQHLAE
;
A
#
# COMPACT_ATOMS: atom_id res chain seq x y z
N MET A 1 -1.24 8.94 -2.76
CA MET A 1 -0.24 7.90 -3.08
C MET A 1 -0.81 6.53 -2.79
N VAL A 2 -0.50 5.54 -3.63
CA VAL A 2 -0.99 4.16 -3.57
C VAL A 2 0.14 3.23 -3.14
N ARG A 3 -0.17 2.20 -2.33
CA ARG A 3 0.80 1.20 -1.85
C ARG A 3 0.24 -0.20 -2.05
N GLU A 4 1.14 -1.14 -2.30
CA GLU A 4 0.82 -2.57 -2.42
C GLU A 4 0.02 -3.02 -1.18
N PRO A 5 -1.17 -3.62 -1.35
CA PRO A 5 -2.15 -3.76 -0.27
C PRO A 5 -1.66 -4.61 0.92
N ILE A 6 -0.93 -5.70 0.69
CA ILE A 6 -0.41 -6.56 1.75
C ILE A 6 0.72 -5.88 2.51
N ALA A 7 1.73 -5.33 1.83
CA ALA A 7 2.83 -4.58 2.47
C ALA A 7 2.31 -3.35 3.21
N ARG A 8 1.31 -2.66 2.69
CA ARG A 8 0.63 -1.56 3.39
C ARG A 8 -0.06 -2.03 4.67
N ASN A 9 -0.71 -3.18 4.64
CA ASN A 9 -1.36 -3.74 5.82
C ASN A 9 -0.34 -4.14 6.88
N ILE A 10 0.70 -4.88 6.50
CA ILE A 10 1.78 -5.28 7.42
C ILE A 10 2.46 -4.03 8.02
N SER A 11 2.82 -3.05 7.17
CA SER A 11 3.46 -1.82 7.63
C SER A 11 2.60 -1.05 8.64
N ALA A 12 1.30 -0.90 8.38
CA ALA A 12 0.44 -0.16 9.28
C ALA A 12 0.04 -0.93 10.53
N PHE A 13 -0.03 -2.25 10.48
CA PHE A 13 -0.18 -3.08 11.67
C PHE A 13 0.99 -2.83 12.63
N PHE A 14 2.23 -2.85 12.14
CA PHE A 14 3.41 -2.57 12.94
C PHE A 14 3.47 -1.13 13.46
N GLU A 15 3.14 -0.14 12.63
CA GLU A 15 3.10 1.25 13.07
C GLU A 15 2.07 1.46 14.20
N ASN A 16 1.01 0.65 14.24
CA ASN A 16 -0.14 0.83 15.12
C ASN A 16 -0.37 -0.34 16.11
N LEU A 17 0.68 -1.08 16.51
CA LEU A 17 0.53 -2.22 17.45
C LEU A 17 -0.18 -1.84 18.75
N HIS A 18 0.00 -0.60 19.21
CA HIS A 18 -0.64 -0.08 20.42
C HIS A 18 -2.19 -0.11 20.33
N VAL A 19 -2.78 0.07 19.14
CA VAL A 19 -4.23 -0.06 18.91
C VAL A 19 -4.71 -1.48 19.20
N PHE A 20 -3.83 -2.46 19.05
CA PHE A 20 -4.12 -3.86 19.34
C PHE A 20 -3.70 -4.28 20.76
N ALA A 21 -3.30 -3.34 21.62
CA ALA A 21 -2.69 -3.62 22.93
C ALA A 21 -1.47 -4.56 22.82
N LEU A 22 -0.68 -4.38 21.76
CA LEU A 22 0.55 -5.12 21.48
C LEU A 22 1.75 -4.16 21.45
N SER A 23 2.94 -4.74 21.58
CA SER A 23 4.21 -4.04 21.39
C SER A 23 5.11 -4.83 20.43
N HIS A 24 6.19 -4.21 19.99
CA HIS A 24 7.20 -4.84 19.14
C HIS A 24 7.99 -5.96 19.85
N GLU A 25 7.85 -6.08 21.17
CA GLU A 25 8.48 -7.13 21.97
C GLU A 25 7.58 -8.37 22.13
N ALA A 26 6.33 -8.30 21.64
CA ALA A 26 5.41 -9.43 21.72
C ALA A 26 5.94 -10.63 20.89
N PRO A 27 5.66 -11.86 21.34
CA PRO A 27 5.95 -13.06 20.57
C PRO A 27 5.42 -13.00 19.14
N THR A 28 6.21 -13.47 18.18
CA THR A 28 5.87 -13.37 16.75
C THR A 28 4.57 -14.08 16.40
N ASP A 29 4.28 -15.23 17.00
CA ASP A 29 3.03 -15.97 16.84
C ASP A 29 1.81 -15.16 17.31
N GLN A 30 1.95 -14.39 18.40
CA GLN A 30 0.93 -13.47 18.87
C GLN A 30 0.70 -12.33 17.88
N LEU A 31 1.78 -11.77 17.31
CA LEU A 31 1.69 -10.74 16.28
C LEU A 31 0.99 -11.28 15.02
N VAL A 32 1.35 -12.47 14.54
CA VAL A 32 0.72 -13.14 13.38
C VAL A 32 -0.77 -13.38 13.64
N LYS A 33 -1.12 -13.94 14.81
CA LYS A 33 -2.51 -14.19 15.19
C LYS A 33 -3.32 -12.91 15.23
N ALA A 34 -2.76 -11.84 15.81
CA ALA A 34 -3.45 -10.56 15.91
C ALA A 34 -3.60 -9.87 14.55
N PHE A 35 -2.58 -9.94 13.68
CA PHE A 35 -2.68 -9.43 12.32
C PHE A 35 -3.87 -10.07 11.60
N LYS A 36 -3.88 -11.41 11.49
CA LYS A 36 -4.92 -12.16 10.78
C LYS A 36 -6.33 -11.96 11.34
N ALA A 37 -6.46 -11.90 12.67
CA ALA A 37 -7.77 -11.89 13.33
C ALA A 37 -8.34 -10.50 13.59
N ARG A 38 -7.50 -9.47 13.71
CA ARG A 38 -7.92 -8.16 14.23
C ARG A 38 -7.62 -7.00 13.30
N TYR A 39 -6.64 -7.13 12.40
CA TYR A 39 -6.31 -6.02 11.51
C TYR A 39 -7.41 -5.89 10.43
N PRO A 40 -7.96 -4.68 10.18
CA PRO A 40 -8.98 -4.48 9.15
C PRO A 40 -8.34 -4.52 7.75
N HIS A 41 -8.17 -5.72 7.21
CA HIS A 41 -7.41 -5.95 5.98
C HIS A 41 -7.96 -5.28 4.71
N ARG A 42 -9.26 -4.98 4.68
CA ARG A 42 -9.92 -4.36 3.52
C ARG A 42 -9.70 -2.85 3.42
N LEU A 43 -9.11 -2.21 4.43
CA LEU A 43 -8.84 -0.76 4.44
C LEU A 43 -8.22 -0.22 3.14
N PRO A 44 -7.10 -0.76 2.61
CA PRO A 44 -6.53 -0.24 1.36
C PRO A 44 -7.44 -0.45 0.15
N LEU A 45 -8.27 -1.49 0.16
CA LEU A 45 -9.15 -1.84 -0.97
C LEU A 45 -10.34 -0.90 -1.08
N GLU A 46 -10.82 -0.40 0.06
CA GLU A 46 -12.06 0.39 0.16
C GLU A 46 -11.81 1.88 0.31
N TRP A 47 -10.57 2.31 0.55
CA TRP A 47 -10.26 3.72 0.85
C TRP A 47 -10.71 4.67 -0.26
N PHE A 48 -10.46 4.34 -1.52
CA PHE A 48 -10.88 5.20 -2.64
C PHE A 48 -12.40 5.29 -2.72
N ASP A 49 -13.10 4.17 -2.66
CA ASP A 49 -14.57 4.17 -2.70
C ASP A 49 -15.15 4.98 -1.54
N ARG A 50 -14.64 4.81 -0.31
CA ARG A 50 -15.20 5.43 0.89
C ARG A 50 -14.81 6.88 1.16
N GLU A 51 -13.58 7.25 0.85
CA GLU A 51 -13.01 8.52 1.33
C GLU A 51 -12.68 9.48 0.18
N PHE A 52 -12.40 8.97 -1.02
CA PHE A 52 -12.02 9.80 -2.16
C PHE A 52 -13.18 9.98 -3.15
N ASN A 53 -13.68 8.89 -3.73
CA ASN A 53 -14.68 8.92 -4.79
C ASN A 53 -15.95 9.66 -4.35
N ASP A 54 -16.49 9.32 -3.18
CA ASP A 54 -17.66 9.99 -2.62
C ASP A 54 -17.39 11.45 -2.22
N GLY A 55 -16.17 11.75 -1.74
CA GLY A 55 -15.81 13.06 -1.23
C GLY A 55 -15.62 14.13 -2.32
N VAL A 56 -15.20 13.73 -3.52
CA VAL A 56 -14.97 14.64 -4.66
C VAL A 56 -15.86 14.32 -5.88
N ASP A 57 -16.79 13.39 -5.73
CA ASP A 57 -17.70 12.92 -6.79
C ASP A 57 -16.91 12.51 -8.04
N PHE A 58 -15.89 11.67 -7.89
CA PHE A 58 -14.98 11.28 -8.97
C PHE A 58 -14.56 9.83 -8.83
N ASP A 59 -14.97 8.96 -9.76
CA ASP A 59 -14.60 7.55 -9.71
C ASP A 59 -13.21 7.32 -10.31
N ILE A 60 -12.20 7.21 -9.43
CA ILE A 60 -10.82 6.94 -9.86
C ILE A 60 -10.71 5.66 -10.69
N PHE A 61 -11.58 4.68 -10.45
CA PHE A 61 -11.48 3.36 -11.09
C PHE A 61 -12.06 3.32 -12.50
N ALA A 62 -12.83 4.35 -12.87
CA ALA A 62 -13.36 4.53 -14.22
C ALA A 62 -12.35 5.19 -15.17
N GLU A 63 -11.30 5.81 -14.63
CA GLU A 63 -10.26 6.49 -15.40
C GLU A 63 -9.07 5.57 -15.66
N ASP A 64 -8.28 5.86 -16.70
CA ASP A 64 -7.08 5.07 -16.97
C ASP A 64 -5.96 5.39 -15.97
N PHE A 65 -5.24 4.36 -15.54
CA PHE A 65 -4.00 4.50 -14.78
C PHE A 65 -2.88 3.79 -15.54
N ASP A 66 -1.83 4.53 -15.91
CA ASP A 66 -0.66 3.95 -16.56
C ASP A 66 0.17 3.19 -15.52
N ARG A 67 0.04 1.86 -15.55
CA ARG A 67 0.68 0.94 -14.60
C ARG A 67 2.19 0.80 -14.84
N GLU A 68 2.66 1.06 -16.06
CA GLU A 68 4.09 1.04 -16.40
C GLU A 68 4.76 2.30 -15.86
N VAL A 69 4.11 3.45 -16.05
CA VAL A 69 4.56 4.74 -15.54
C VAL A 69 4.31 4.90 -14.04
N ARG A 70 3.35 4.14 -13.48
CA ARG A 70 2.98 4.11 -12.04
C ARG A 70 2.47 5.45 -11.50
N VAL A 71 2.02 6.33 -12.39
CA VAL A 71 1.51 7.67 -12.08
C VAL A 71 0.28 7.95 -12.94
N GLY A 72 -0.75 8.50 -12.33
CA GLY A 72 -1.97 8.97 -12.95
C GLY A 72 -2.25 10.41 -12.59
N ARG A 73 -2.67 11.20 -13.59
CA ARG A 73 -3.06 12.59 -13.43
C ARG A 73 -4.47 12.77 -13.95
N TYR A 74 -5.30 13.40 -13.14
CA TYR A 74 -6.71 13.54 -13.42
C TYR A 74 -7.17 14.95 -13.14
N ARG A 75 -8.23 15.38 -13.83
CA ARG A 75 -8.84 16.68 -13.63
C ARG A 75 -10.35 16.56 -13.69
N LYS A 76 -11.04 17.02 -12.66
CA LYS A 76 -12.50 17.15 -12.62
C LYS A 76 -12.85 18.55 -12.12
N ASP A 77 -13.54 19.33 -12.96
CA ASP A 77 -13.92 20.71 -12.67
C ASP A 77 -12.71 21.56 -12.22
N ALA A 78 -12.74 22.04 -10.97
CA ALA A 78 -11.68 22.82 -10.34
C ALA A 78 -10.65 21.97 -9.57
N PHE A 79 -10.79 20.65 -9.56
CA PHE A 79 -9.88 19.74 -8.88
C PHE A 79 -8.91 19.10 -9.85
N GLU A 80 -7.64 19.07 -9.45
CA GLU A 80 -6.58 18.31 -10.08
C GLU A 80 -6.10 17.25 -9.09
N PHE A 81 -5.91 16.02 -9.57
CA PHE A 81 -5.50 14.89 -8.76
C PHE A 81 -4.23 14.28 -9.31
N LEU A 82 -3.26 14.06 -8.43
CA LEU A 82 -2.06 13.28 -8.72
C LEU A 82 -2.07 12.00 -7.88
N VAL A 83 -2.13 10.87 -8.56
CA VAL A 83 -2.03 9.54 -7.95
C VAL A 83 -0.73 8.90 -8.37
N MET A 84 0.10 8.51 -7.40
CA MET A 84 1.38 7.84 -7.66
C MET A 84 1.47 6.58 -6.82
N ARG A 85 2.04 5.50 -7.36
CA ARG A 85 2.45 4.37 -6.54
C ARG A 85 3.74 4.70 -5.79
N MET A 86 3.84 4.18 -4.58
CA MET A 86 4.99 4.42 -3.71
C MET A 86 6.25 3.65 -4.11
N ASP A 87 6.11 2.65 -4.98
CA ASP A 87 7.21 1.92 -5.61
C ASP A 87 7.60 2.49 -6.99
N ALA A 88 7.09 3.66 -7.37
CA ALA A 88 7.65 4.43 -8.48
C ALA A 88 9.04 4.98 -8.11
N GLU A 89 9.89 5.19 -9.12
CA GLU A 89 11.24 5.75 -8.95
C GLU A 89 11.19 7.12 -8.27
N LEU A 90 12.14 7.39 -7.36
CA LEU A 90 12.15 8.62 -6.55
C LEU A 90 12.26 9.87 -7.43
N GLU A 91 13.13 9.81 -8.45
CA GLU A 91 13.33 10.87 -9.43
C GLU A 91 12.04 11.16 -10.20
N ARG A 92 11.30 10.10 -10.56
CA ARG A 92 10.00 10.24 -11.23
C ARG A 92 8.96 10.86 -10.31
N GLN A 93 8.84 10.39 -9.07
CA GLN A 93 7.94 10.96 -8.07
C GLN A 93 8.24 12.44 -7.85
N GLN A 94 9.52 12.81 -7.73
CA GLN A 94 9.94 14.19 -7.54
C GLN A 94 9.57 15.07 -8.74
N ALA A 95 9.82 14.59 -9.96
CA ALA A 95 9.46 15.30 -11.18
C ALA A 95 7.94 15.53 -11.29
N GLU A 96 7.15 14.48 -11.04
CA GLU A 96 5.69 14.53 -11.13
C GLU A 96 5.06 15.46 -10.11
N VAL A 97 5.55 15.44 -8.87
CA VAL A 97 5.06 16.36 -7.84
C VAL A 97 5.52 17.79 -8.13
N SER A 98 6.78 17.99 -8.55
CA SER A 98 7.29 19.34 -8.87
C SER A 98 6.45 20.00 -9.96
N ASP A 99 6.14 19.25 -11.02
CA ASP A 99 5.30 19.72 -12.10
C ASP A 99 3.84 19.93 -11.65
N PHE A 100 3.30 19.02 -10.81
CA PHE A 100 1.93 19.16 -10.27
C PHE A 100 1.76 20.39 -9.37
N VAL A 101 2.77 20.74 -8.57
CA VAL A 101 2.71 21.94 -7.71
C VAL A 101 3.21 23.22 -8.39
N GLY A 102 3.74 23.12 -9.62
CA GLY A 102 4.30 24.24 -10.37
C GLY A 102 5.60 24.82 -9.80
N GLN A 103 6.33 24.09 -8.96
CA GLN A 103 7.61 24.52 -8.40
C GLN A 103 8.54 23.33 -8.10
N PRO A 104 9.87 23.51 -8.17
CA PRO A 104 10.81 22.45 -7.84
C PRO A 104 10.65 21.99 -6.39
N ILE A 105 10.51 20.67 -6.19
CA ILE A 105 10.53 20.06 -4.88
C ILE A 105 11.67 19.05 -4.76
N SER A 106 12.11 18.77 -3.53
CA SER A 106 13.07 17.72 -3.23
C SER A 106 12.40 16.67 -2.34
N LEU A 107 12.40 15.42 -2.79
CA LEU A 107 11.87 14.29 -2.02
C LEU A 107 13.02 13.51 -1.38
N ALA A 108 12.88 13.24 -0.08
CA ALA A 108 13.80 12.38 0.67
C ALA A 108 13.08 11.12 1.15
N VAL A 109 13.80 9.99 1.14
CA VAL A 109 13.28 8.72 1.66
C VAL A 109 13.47 8.69 3.18
N GLU A 110 12.46 9.12 3.92
CA GLU A 110 12.52 9.16 5.40
C GLU A 110 11.91 7.90 6.05
N ASN A 111 10.96 7.24 5.37
CA ASN A 111 10.21 6.09 5.89
C ASN A 111 10.93 4.73 5.70
N SER A 112 12.22 4.65 6.03
CA SER A 112 12.96 3.40 6.01
C SER A 112 12.76 2.63 7.33
N SER A 113 11.90 1.62 7.32
CA SER A 113 11.68 0.72 8.47
C SER A 113 12.97 0.00 8.93
N LYS A 114 14.02 -0.01 8.10
CA LYS A 114 15.34 -0.59 8.43
C LYS A 114 16.04 0.09 9.60
N MET A 115 15.70 1.35 9.92
CA MET A 115 16.29 2.08 11.05
C MET A 115 15.38 2.13 12.29
N LYS A 116 14.17 1.58 12.22
CA LYS A 116 13.24 1.65 13.34
C LYS A 116 13.58 0.58 14.39
N PRO A 117 13.39 0.84 15.69
CA PRO A 117 13.71 -0.08 16.79
C PRO A 117 13.09 -1.48 16.65
N TYR A 118 12.04 -1.62 15.84
CA TYR A 118 11.29 -2.84 15.64
C TYR A 118 11.67 -3.67 14.41
N ALA A 119 12.75 -3.32 13.70
CA ALA A 119 13.17 -4.02 12.48
C ALA A 119 13.36 -5.54 12.69
N ALA A 120 13.78 -5.97 13.89
CA ALA A 120 13.91 -7.40 14.23
C ALA A 120 12.56 -8.11 14.27
N ALA A 121 11.59 -7.58 15.03
CA ALA A 121 10.24 -8.15 15.13
C ALA A 121 9.51 -8.16 13.77
N TYR A 122 9.71 -7.11 12.97
CA TYR A 122 9.16 -7.03 11.61
C TYR A 122 9.70 -8.13 10.70
N ARG A 123 11.03 -8.38 10.72
CA ARG A 123 11.64 -9.47 9.95
C ARG A 123 11.14 -10.83 10.39
N ALA A 124 11.17 -11.11 11.70
CA ALA A 124 10.68 -12.37 12.25
C ALA A 124 9.20 -12.63 11.89
N PHE A 125 8.36 -11.59 11.94
CA PHE A 125 6.97 -11.67 11.50
C PHE A 125 6.86 -12.02 10.02
N LYS A 126 7.60 -11.33 9.15
CA LYS A 126 7.60 -11.60 7.72
C LYS A 126 8.02 -13.03 7.39
N GLU A 127 8.98 -13.59 8.11
CA GLU A 127 9.46 -14.96 7.92
C GLU A 127 8.45 -16.04 8.42
N GLN A 128 7.49 -15.66 9.28
CA GLN A 128 6.54 -16.61 9.90
C GLN A 128 5.09 -16.42 9.44
N VAL A 129 4.78 -15.29 8.80
CA VAL A 129 3.41 -14.96 8.38
C VAL A 129 3.04 -15.76 7.13
N ALA A 130 2.55 -16.98 7.33
CA ALA A 130 1.94 -17.75 6.25
C ALA A 130 0.57 -17.14 5.89
N LEU A 131 0.45 -16.49 4.73
CA LEU A 131 -0.80 -15.88 4.28
C LEU A 131 -1.67 -16.90 3.54
N GLU A 132 -2.95 -16.94 3.89
CA GLU A 132 -3.91 -17.85 3.26
C GLU A 132 -4.12 -17.49 1.78
N PRO A 133 -4.22 -18.48 0.86
CA PRO A 133 -4.47 -18.21 -0.56
C PRO A 133 -5.70 -17.33 -0.82
N GLU A 134 -6.76 -17.51 -0.03
CA GLU A 134 -7.97 -16.70 -0.11
C GLU A 134 -7.71 -15.23 0.25
N TYR A 135 -6.82 -14.98 1.22
CA TYR A 135 -6.40 -13.62 1.57
C TYR A 135 -5.59 -12.98 0.45
N ILE A 136 -4.65 -13.72 -0.14
CA ILE A 136 -3.83 -13.24 -1.25
C ILE A 136 -4.72 -12.88 -2.45
N GLU A 137 -5.67 -13.75 -2.81
CA GLU A 137 -6.63 -13.49 -3.89
C GLU A 137 -7.54 -12.30 -3.55
N GLN A 138 -7.99 -12.16 -2.29
CA GLN A 138 -8.77 -11.00 -1.87
C GLN A 138 -8.01 -9.68 -2.10
N MET A 139 -6.70 -9.67 -1.80
CA MET A 139 -5.88 -8.46 -1.92
C MET A 139 -5.54 -8.17 -3.39
N TYR A 140 -4.97 -9.14 -4.12
CA TYR A 140 -4.49 -8.93 -5.49
C TYR A 140 -5.55 -9.10 -6.58
N GLY A 141 -6.62 -9.84 -6.30
CA GLY A 141 -7.80 -9.93 -7.17
C GLY A 141 -8.76 -8.75 -7.05
N SER A 142 -8.51 -7.82 -6.12
CA SER A 142 -9.37 -6.65 -5.88
C SER A 142 -9.41 -5.65 -7.05
N LYS A 143 -10.52 -4.89 -7.15
CA LYS A 143 -10.62 -3.73 -8.06
C LYS A 143 -9.44 -2.77 -7.88
N PHE A 144 -9.08 -2.51 -6.63
CA PHE A 144 -7.95 -1.67 -6.26
C PHE A 144 -6.63 -2.16 -6.87
N ALA A 145 -6.27 -3.42 -6.62
CA ALA A 145 -4.99 -3.96 -7.06
C ALA A 145 -4.93 -4.08 -8.60
N ARG A 146 -6.00 -4.57 -9.22
CA ARG A 146 -6.07 -4.70 -10.69
C ARG A 146 -6.06 -3.37 -11.43
N HIS A 147 -6.48 -2.29 -10.78
CA HIS A 147 -6.44 -0.96 -11.38
C HIS A 147 -5.02 -0.38 -11.39
N PHE A 148 -4.28 -0.49 -10.28
CA PHE A 148 -2.98 0.17 -10.11
C PHE A 148 -1.75 -0.68 -10.49
N TRP A 149 -1.86 -2.02 -10.54
CA TRP A 149 -0.76 -2.92 -10.90
C TRP A 149 -1.06 -3.72 -12.16
N THR A 150 -0.01 -4.09 -12.90
CA THR A 150 -0.16 -5.00 -14.03
C THR A 150 -0.44 -6.42 -13.55
N GLU A 151 -1.06 -7.24 -14.40
CA GLU A 151 -1.32 -8.65 -14.07
C GLU A 151 -0.01 -9.40 -13.74
N ASP A 152 1.05 -9.13 -14.51
CA ASP A 152 2.38 -9.68 -14.28
C ASP A 152 2.97 -9.30 -12.92
N GLU A 153 2.78 -8.06 -12.47
CA GLU A 153 3.19 -7.64 -11.13
C GLU A 153 2.38 -8.37 -10.06
N LEU A 154 1.06 -8.44 -10.22
CA LEU A 154 0.16 -9.10 -9.26
C LEU A 154 0.49 -10.59 -9.12
N LEU A 155 0.74 -11.29 -10.24
CA LEU A 155 1.13 -12.69 -10.24
C LEU A 155 2.47 -12.92 -9.53
N ARG A 156 3.48 -12.08 -9.81
CA ARG A 156 4.78 -12.17 -9.12
C ARG A 156 4.65 -11.93 -7.62
N MET A 157 3.87 -10.92 -7.22
CA MET A 157 3.65 -10.62 -5.81
C MET A 157 2.88 -11.76 -5.11
N ALA A 158 1.87 -12.33 -5.75
CA ALA A 158 1.13 -13.48 -5.20
C ALA A 158 2.05 -14.70 -5.00
N GLN A 159 2.91 -15.00 -5.99
CA GLN A 159 3.87 -16.12 -5.91
C GLN A 159 4.87 -15.97 -4.77
N GLN A 160 5.32 -14.74 -4.47
CA GLN A 160 6.23 -14.48 -3.35
C GLN A 160 5.65 -14.94 -2.00
N HIS A 161 4.34 -14.81 -1.79
CA HIS A 161 3.71 -15.25 -0.54
C HIS A 161 3.33 -16.74 -0.51
N LEU A 162 3.32 -17.41 -1.67
CA LEU A 162 3.00 -18.85 -1.77
C LEU A 162 4.24 -19.75 -1.75
N ALA A 163 5.42 -19.17 -1.98
CA ALA A 163 6.70 -19.88 -2.02
C ALA A 163 7.45 -19.89 -0.67
N GLU A 164 6.89 -19.23 0.35
CA GLU A 164 7.37 -19.18 1.74
C GLU A 164 6.61 -20.18 2.62
#